data_AF-A0A9P7EUT5-F1
#
_entry.id   AF-A0A9P7EUT5-F1
#
_cell.length_a   1.000
_cell.length_b   1.000
_cell.length_c   1.000
_cell.angle_alpha   90.00
_cell.angle_beta   90.00
_cell.angle_gamma   90.00
#
_symmetry.space_group_name_H-M   'P 1'
#
loop_
_entity.id
_entity.type
_entity.pdbx_description
1 polymer ?
#
loop_
_entity_poly.entity_id
_entity_poly.type
_entity_poly.pdbx_seq_one_letter_code
_entity_poly.pdbx_strand_id
1 'polypeptide(L)'
;MNGRMWHLSLISTGEVIQHVESDVYIEVPHIADRDLALRAGTSATPMDRVETNARVEILKYLREAEKEINKAFMVIGQKNASLYPHMRAKHPDEWGSVSLSEAAKLVYDYRPESWPTLFATHKYIMGRPIEFVPHMQSQRLALTYDVRPENHVVKLQKVVDTVRQRSPELEAFIEKARGLILTAREKASESWDEPPSRVVVNDVTFSTDNRTILDVLHLALRRTRNTCIDPSSGVVTSIIKRIGLHAHKMVDDVCSRQFLIEMGEMAPWEDIVTQRKELNLDLTPDEESQRTRDEHALVQRSLSLLRPSRAKGKQPLGPEDFYDRDPVEHLRHDFGSLPVYVIDDVSAEELDDGLSVEPVLNEPGSAWMHVHIADPTVILPPTHIISEAARRIGSSAHFIHKTWSMLPPSLTHDQLSLGSHSRKGEPEPVLTFSFKINAEGNMVDYDVKAGLIRNVKRVDYDSVDRLLGNGGVQFGYPFEAPQTPEISHVPVLESKDVENIRLMDNLTRKFRQRNRQTLNPFIFSAPSSTLVVTAKPIHGAPTTPTWNASYYCGFPNLTYQVYSQKTMERGSRLLVANCMKTASRVASRWFAAKGVPMLRRSARPPIALEDNRDIERLIARMYEDGFRWSAIPTY
;
A
#
# COMPACT_ATOMS: atom_id res chain seq x y z
N MET A 1 -9.91 -2.38 24.05
CA MET A 1 -10.17 -1.49 22.90
C MET A 1 -9.19 -1.85 21.79
N ASN A 2 -9.67 -2.23 20.60
CA ASN A 2 -8.90 -2.88 19.51
C ASN A 2 -7.87 -1.99 18.79
N GLY A 3 -7.26 -1.00 19.44
CA GLY A 3 -6.19 -0.17 18.87
C GLY A 3 -6.58 0.67 17.64
N ARG A 4 -7.87 0.73 17.27
CA ARG A 4 -8.36 1.52 16.14
C ARG A 4 -8.72 2.93 16.61
N MET A 5 -8.34 3.94 15.83
CA MET A 5 -8.86 5.30 16.00
C MET A 5 -10.31 5.33 15.52
N TRP A 6 -11.19 5.87 16.36
CA TRP A 6 -12.60 6.01 16.06
C TRP A 6 -12.96 7.49 15.99
N HIS A 7 -13.94 7.78 15.14
CA HIS A 7 -14.59 9.07 15.03
C HIS A 7 -15.98 8.97 15.65
N LEU A 8 -16.42 10.06 16.26
CA LEU A 8 -17.76 10.22 16.80
C LEU A 8 -18.47 11.29 15.99
N SER A 9 -19.68 10.99 15.55
CA SER A 9 -20.52 11.94 14.81
C SER A 9 -21.92 12.00 15.39
N LEU A 10 -22.41 13.22 15.63
CA LEU A 10 -23.82 13.47 15.91
C LEU A 10 -24.60 13.42 14.60
N ILE A 11 -25.54 12.47 14.48
CA ILE A 11 -26.41 12.35 13.30
C ILE A 11 -27.71 13.13 13.48
N SER A 12 -28.47 13.32 12.39
CA SER A 12 -29.69 14.13 12.38
C SER A 12 -30.83 13.59 13.27
N THR A 13 -30.74 12.34 13.75
CA THR A 13 -31.62 11.78 14.78
C THR A 13 -31.31 12.29 16.20
N GLY A 14 -30.15 12.93 16.41
CA GLY A 14 -29.67 13.38 17.72
C GLY A 14 -28.80 12.37 18.47
N GLU A 15 -28.56 11.21 17.86
CA GLU A 15 -27.70 10.16 18.39
C GLU A 15 -26.24 10.41 17.98
N VAL A 16 -25.31 10.06 18.87
CA VAL A 16 -23.89 9.99 18.52
C VAL A 16 -23.57 8.57 18.08
N ILE A 17 -23.02 8.44 16.88
CA ILE A 17 -22.54 7.17 16.36
C ILE A 17 -21.01 7.13 16.36
N GLN A 18 -20.48 5.93 16.55
CA GLN A 18 -19.07 5.64 16.44
C GLN A 18 -18.80 5.03 15.06
N HIS A 19 -17.82 5.58 14.34
CA HIS A 19 -17.47 5.14 12.99
C HIS A 19 -15.97 5.33 12.74
N VAL A 20 -15.45 4.85 11.62
CA VAL A 20 -14.04 5.06 11.25
C VAL A 20 -13.91 6.22 10.27
N GLU A 21 -12.69 6.74 10.12
CA GLU A 21 -12.41 7.86 9.22
C GLU A 21 -12.77 7.54 7.76
N SER A 22 -12.68 6.25 7.37
CA SER A 22 -13.05 5.76 6.05
C SER A 22 -14.56 5.74 5.78
N ASP A 23 -15.40 6.08 6.76
CA ASP A 23 -16.85 6.23 6.55
C ASP A 23 -17.21 7.67 6.12
N VAL A 24 -16.26 8.62 6.23
CA VAL A 24 -16.45 10.02 5.85
C VAL A 24 -16.13 10.21 4.37
N TYR A 25 -17.05 10.84 3.64
CA TYR A 25 -16.91 11.16 2.21
C TYR A 25 -16.61 12.63 1.96
N ILE A 26 -17.36 13.52 2.60
CA ILE A 26 -17.25 14.97 2.47
C ILE A 26 -17.14 15.54 3.88
N GLU A 27 -16.19 16.44 4.08
CA GLU A 27 -15.99 17.17 5.32
C GLU A 27 -16.26 18.66 5.04
N VAL A 28 -17.20 19.23 5.78
CA VAL A 28 -17.48 20.67 5.74
C VAL A 28 -17.04 21.25 7.08
N PRO A 29 -15.91 21.96 7.13
CA PRO A 29 -15.38 22.45 8.39
C PRO A 29 -16.29 23.55 8.96
N HIS A 30 -16.30 23.66 10.28
CA HIS A 30 -16.97 24.77 11.00
C HIS A 30 -18.49 24.89 10.79
N ILE A 31 -19.20 23.79 10.48
CA ILE A 31 -20.68 23.76 10.51
C ILE A 31 -21.22 24.09 11.91
N ALA A 32 -20.51 23.66 12.95
CA ALA A 32 -20.77 24.01 14.34
C ALA A 32 -19.45 24.43 14.98
N ASP A 33 -19.55 25.27 16.02
CA ASP A 33 -18.39 25.66 16.82
C ASP A 33 -17.80 24.44 17.56
N ARG A 34 -16.47 24.45 17.75
CA ARG A 34 -15.75 23.34 18.40
C ARG A 34 -16.21 23.16 19.85
N ASP A 35 -16.41 24.23 20.60
CA ASP A 35 -16.89 24.16 21.98
C ASP A 35 -18.30 23.55 22.03
N LEU A 36 -19.17 23.98 21.12
CA LEU A 36 -20.52 23.44 21.02
C LEU A 36 -20.49 21.93 20.72
N ALA A 37 -19.63 21.48 19.81
CA ALA A 37 -19.45 20.07 19.49
C ALA A 37 -18.92 19.26 20.69
N LEU A 38 -17.97 19.80 21.47
CA LEU A 38 -17.46 19.15 22.68
C LEU A 38 -18.54 19.03 23.76
N ARG A 39 -19.36 20.07 23.93
CA ARG A 39 -20.48 20.05 24.88
C ARG A 39 -21.61 19.10 24.49
N ALA A 40 -21.65 18.59 23.27
CA ALA A 40 -22.65 17.62 22.84
C ALA A 40 -22.43 16.21 23.46
N GLY A 41 -21.26 15.98 24.06
CA GLY A 41 -20.90 14.71 24.66
C GLY A 41 -20.58 13.62 23.65
N THR A 42 -20.12 12.47 24.15
CA THR A 42 -19.64 11.34 23.34
C THR A 42 -20.55 10.11 23.41
N SER A 43 -21.49 10.08 24.36
CA SER A 43 -22.41 8.98 24.57
C SER A 43 -23.48 8.91 23.48
N ALA A 44 -24.01 7.73 23.17
CA ALA A 44 -25.02 7.56 22.13
C ALA A 44 -26.23 8.49 22.35
N THR A 45 -26.74 8.55 23.57
CA THR A 45 -27.77 9.48 24.03
C THR A 45 -27.18 10.56 24.95
N PRO A 46 -27.78 11.76 25.03
CA PRO A 46 -27.30 12.79 25.93
C PRO A 46 -27.44 12.36 27.39
N MET A 47 -26.39 12.57 28.19
CA MET A 47 -26.34 12.17 29.60
C MET A 47 -26.89 13.25 30.53
N ASP A 48 -26.87 14.50 30.11
CA ASP A 48 -27.34 15.63 30.90
C ASP A 48 -28.02 16.72 30.04
N ARG A 49 -28.47 17.78 30.71
CA ARG A 49 -29.16 18.90 30.07
C ARG A 49 -28.21 19.76 29.21
N VAL A 50 -26.92 19.80 29.54
CA VAL A 50 -25.91 20.55 28.76
C VAL A 50 -25.71 19.87 27.41
N GLU A 51 -25.50 18.55 27.41
CA GLU A 51 -25.41 17.74 26.19
C GLU A 51 -26.69 17.82 25.37
N THR A 52 -27.85 17.72 26.02
CA THR A 52 -29.15 17.83 25.35
C THR A 52 -29.28 19.15 24.61
N ASN A 53 -28.98 20.27 25.27
CA ASN A 53 -29.08 21.60 24.66
C ASN A 53 -28.08 21.79 23.51
N ALA A 54 -26.83 21.35 23.70
CA ALA A 54 -25.79 21.44 22.68
C ALA A 54 -26.17 20.63 21.42
N ARG A 55 -26.65 19.40 21.60
CA ARG A 55 -27.15 18.57 20.48
C ARG A 55 -28.32 19.22 19.76
N VAL A 56 -29.30 19.78 20.48
CA VAL A 56 -30.44 20.48 19.86
C VAL A 56 -29.97 21.65 19.01
N GLU A 57 -28.95 22.39 19.44
CA GLU A 57 -28.38 23.49 18.67
C GLU A 57 -27.66 23.00 17.41
N ILE A 58 -26.82 21.97 17.52
CA ILE A 58 -26.16 21.33 16.36
C ILE A 58 -27.19 20.80 15.36
N LEU A 59 -28.28 20.17 15.84
CA LEU A 59 -29.34 19.65 14.99
C LEU A 59 -30.05 20.74 14.18
N LYS A 60 -30.12 22.00 14.67
CA LYS A 60 -30.65 23.12 13.88
C LYS A 60 -29.75 23.42 12.69
N TYR A 61 -28.43 23.45 12.88
CA TYR A 61 -27.48 23.62 11.79
C TYR A 61 -27.57 22.49 10.77
N LEU A 62 -27.68 21.24 11.22
CA LEU A 62 -27.84 20.08 10.32
C LEU A 62 -29.13 20.15 9.49
N ARG A 63 -30.26 20.60 10.08
CA ARG A 63 -31.52 20.76 9.35
C ARG A 63 -31.45 21.84 8.26
N GLU A 64 -30.85 22.98 8.55
CA GLU A 64 -30.65 24.03 7.53
C GLU A 64 -29.69 23.54 6.43
N ALA A 65 -28.63 22.82 6.80
CA ALA A 65 -27.74 22.16 5.84
C ALA A 65 -28.49 21.19 4.92
N GLU A 66 -29.33 20.29 5.46
CA GLU A 66 -30.15 19.36 4.69
C GLU A 66 -31.11 20.08 3.73
N LYS A 67 -31.69 21.20 4.15
CA LYS A 67 -32.57 22.02 3.32
C LYS A 67 -31.84 22.61 2.11
N GLU A 68 -30.65 23.15 2.32
CA GLU A 68 -29.82 23.69 1.23
C GLU A 68 -29.34 22.58 0.28
N ILE A 69 -28.94 21.42 0.81
CA ILE A 69 -28.60 20.24 -0.01
C ILE A 69 -29.78 19.81 -0.87
N ASN A 70 -30.98 19.72 -0.29
CA ASN A 70 -32.18 19.27 -1.01
C ASN A 70 -32.58 20.26 -2.12
N LYS A 71 -32.49 21.57 -1.87
CA LYS A 71 -32.69 22.60 -2.91
C LYS A 71 -31.70 22.41 -4.06
N ALA A 72 -30.41 22.23 -3.76
CA ALA A 72 -29.40 22.00 -4.78
C ALA A 72 -29.67 20.70 -5.57
N PHE A 73 -30.09 19.63 -4.90
CA PHE A 73 -30.40 18.35 -5.52
C PHE A 73 -31.61 18.41 -6.47
N MET A 74 -32.65 19.19 -6.14
CA MET A 74 -33.80 19.38 -7.03
C MET A 74 -33.41 20.03 -8.37
N VAL A 75 -32.48 20.98 -8.35
CA VAL A 75 -31.98 21.64 -9.58
C VAL A 75 -31.25 20.63 -10.48
N ILE A 76 -30.47 19.73 -9.88
CA ILE A 76 -29.80 18.64 -10.62
C ILE A 76 -30.85 17.77 -11.35
N GLY A 77 -31.92 17.39 -10.65
CA GLY A 77 -33.01 16.59 -11.22
C GLY A 77 -33.72 17.29 -12.39
N GLN A 78 -33.94 18.60 -12.30
CA GLN A 78 -34.64 19.38 -13.35
C GLN A 78 -33.91 19.40 -14.69
N LYS A 79 -32.57 19.40 -14.69
CA LYS A 79 -31.81 19.39 -15.95
C LYS A 79 -31.87 18.06 -16.69
N ASN A 80 -32.22 16.97 -16.00
CA ASN A 80 -32.36 15.61 -16.54
C ASN A 80 -31.18 15.13 -17.43
N ALA A 81 -29.98 15.70 -17.25
CA ALA A 81 -28.82 15.36 -18.03
C ALA A 81 -28.08 14.18 -17.39
N SER A 82 -27.76 13.16 -18.17
CA SER A 82 -26.85 12.10 -17.73
C SER A 82 -25.41 12.65 -17.72
N LEU A 83 -24.75 12.55 -16.56
CA LEU A 83 -23.35 12.96 -16.44
C LEU A 83 -22.39 11.98 -17.09
N TYR A 84 -22.75 10.70 -17.11
CA TYR A 84 -21.85 9.62 -17.49
C TYR A 84 -21.20 9.78 -18.89
N PRO A 85 -21.94 10.10 -19.98
CA PRO A 85 -21.34 10.26 -21.30
C PRO A 85 -20.28 11.36 -21.39
N HIS A 86 -20.33 12.35 -20.50
CA HIS A 86 -19.42 13.49 -20.48
C HIS A 86 -18.15 13.22 -19.65
N MET A 87 -18.15 12.16 -18.83
CA MET A 87 -17.09 11.88 -17.84
C MET A 87 -16.36 10.58 -18.11
N ARG A 88 -16.96 9.65 -18.86
CA ARG A 88 -16.32 8.39 -19.24
C ARG A 88 -15.11 8.63 -20.13
N ALA A 89 -14.15 7.70 -20.08
CA ALA A 89 -13.03 7.72 -21.01
C ALA A 89 -13.52 7.59 -22.46
N LYS A 90 -12.71 8.08 -23.40
CA LYS A 90 -12.99 7.95 -24.84
C LYS A 90 -12.91 6.50 -25.29
N HIS A 91 -11.93 5.74 -24.77
CA HIS A 91 -11.81 4.32 -25.05
C HIS A 91 -12.81 3.51 -24.19
N PRO A 92 -13.60 2.60 -24.77
CA PRO A 92 -14.73 1.98 -24.08
C PRO A 92 -14.35 0.98 -22.97
N ASP A 93 -13.10 0.52 -22.95
CA ASP A 93 -12.54 -0.36 -21.90
C ASP A 93 -11.70 0.39 -20.86
N GLU A 94 -11.45 1.68 -21.07
CA GLU A 94 -10.67 2.48 -20.12
C GLU A 94 -11.55 3.08 -19.05
N TRP A 95 -11.01 3.13 -17.83
CA TRP A 95 -11.67 3.83 -16.74
C TRP A 95 -11.45 5.33 -16.88
N GLY A 96 -12.51 6.12 -16.68
CA GLY A 96 -12.40 7.55 -16.47
C GLY A 96 -12.14 7.89 -15.00
N SER A 97 -11.83 9.16 -14.74
CA SER A 97 -11.83 9.73 -13.40
C SER A 97 -12.41 11.15 -13.46
N VAL A 98 -13.14 11.55 -12.42
CA VAL A 98 -13.75 12.87 -12.33
C VAL A 98 -13.75 13.37 -10.89
N SER A 99 -13.37 14.61 -10.68
CA SER A 99 -13.57 15.27 -9.38
C SER A 99 -15.00 15.75 -9.23
N LEU A 100 -15.47 15.81 -7.98
CA LEU A 100 -16.80 16.30 -7.67
C LEU A 100 -17.02 17.75 -8.13
N SER A 101 -15.96 18.56 -8.14
CA SER A 101 -15.99 19.93 -8.65
C SER A 101 -16.19 19.98 -10.17
N GLU A 102 -15.50 19.13 -10.94
CA GLU A 102 -15.71 19.02 -12.39
C GLU A 102 -17.12 18.54 -12.71
N ALA A 103 -17.60 17.53 -11.96
CA ALA A 103 -18.96 17.06 -12.10
C ALA A 103 -20.01 18.13 -11.79
N ALA A 104 -19.81 18.91 -10.73
CA ALA A 104 -20.73 19.98 -10.35
C ALA A 104 -20.84 21.06 -11.44
N LYS A 105 -19.72 21.40 -12.13
CA LYS A 105 -19.71 22.36 -13.26
C LYS A 105 -20.58 21.92 -14.44
N LEU A 106 -20.78 20.62 -14.64
CA LEU A 106 -21.60 20.10 -15.74
C LEU A 106 -23.10 20.13 -15.43
N VAL A 107 -23.47 20.06 -14.14
CA VAL A 107 -24.87 20.05 -13.72
C VAL A 107 -25.35 21.43 -13.27
N TYR A 108 -24.46 22.32 -12.87
CA TYR A 108 -24.81 23.58 -12.21
C TYR A 108 -24.01 24.76 -12.77
N ASP A 109 -24.50 26.00 -12.58
CA ASP A 109 -23.67 27.21 -12.72
C ASP A 109 -22.75 27.30 -11.48
N TYR A 110 -21.78 26.39 -11.44
CA TYR A 110 -21.03 26.03 -10.24
C TYR A 110 -20.22 27.21 -9.70
N ARG A 111 -20.52 27.59 -8.45
CA ARG A 111 -19.65 28.44 -7.63
C ARG A 111 -18.75 27.54 -6.79
N PRO A 112 -17.41 27.66 -6.90
CA PRO A 112 -16.45 26.82 -6.16
C PRO A 112 -16.66 26.71 -4.65
N GLU A 113 -17.30 27.72 -4.05
CA GLU A 113 -17.50 27.80 -2.60
C GLU A 113 -18.81 27.15 -2.11
N SER A 114 -19.67 26.67 -3.01
CA SER A 114 -20.98 26.10 -2.65
C SER A 114 -20.87 24.61 -2.24
N TRP A 115 -20.58 24.36 -0.96
CA TRP A 115 -20.58 22.99 -0.41
C TRP A 115 -21.93 22.25 -0.58
N PRO A 116 -23.14 22.89 -0.52
CA PRO A 116 -24.40 22.17 -0.74
C PRO A 116 -24.50 21.62 -2.16
N THR A 117 -23.98 22.35 -3.15
CA THR A 117 -23.95 21.90 -4.55
C THR A 117 -23.03 20.70 -4.70
N LEU A 118 -21.83 20.73 -4.11
CA LEU A 118 -20.92 19.59 -4.11
C LEU A 118 -21.58 18.35 -3.49
N PHE A 119 -22.20 18.51 -2.31
CA PHE A 119 -22.88 17.41 -1.64
C PHE A 119 -24.06 16.86 -2.46
N ALA A 120 -24.83 17.72 -3.11
CA ALA A 120 -25.91 17.31 -4.01
C ALA A 120 -25.38 16.54 -5.23
N THR A 121 -24.28 16.99 -5.84
CA THR A 121 -23.61 16.25 -6.92
C THR A 121 -23.11 14.88 -6.42
N HIS A 122 -22.57 14.81 -5.19
CA HIS A 122 -22.13 13.57 -4.58
C HIS A 122 -23.29 12.60 -4.45
N LYS A 123 -24.44 13.06 -3.93
CA LYS A 123 -25.66 12.27 -3.82
C LYS A 123 -26.15 11.77 -5.18
N TYR A 124 -26.06 12.59 -6.23
CA TYR A 124 -26.43 12.19 -7.60
C TYR A 124 -25.51 11.06 -8.12
N ILE A 125 -24.19 11.23 -7.98
CA ILE A 125 -23.20 10.24 -8.43
C ILE A 125 -23.32 8.94 -7.65
N MET A 126 -23.45 9.01 -6.31
CA MET A 126 -23.64 7.84 -5.44
C MET A 126 -24.94 7.07 -5.74
N GLY A 127 -25.97 7.75 -6.25
CA GLY A 127 -27.21 7.12 -6.73
C GLY A 127 -27.06 6.35 -8.04
N ARG A 128 -25.88 6.38 -8.68
CA ARG A 128 -25.57 5.73 -9.97
C ARG A 128 -24.39 4.77 -9.86
N PRO A 129 -24.48 3.72 -9.00
CA PRO A 129 -23.37 2.82 -8.72
C PRO A 129 -22.99 1.94 -9.93
N ILE A 130 -23.81 1.87 -10.98
CA ILE A 130 -23.47 1.23 -12.26
C ILE A 130 -22.41 2.04 -13.01
N GLU A 131 -22.47 3.36 -12.92
CA GLU A 131 -21.67 4.28 -13.73
C GLU A 131 -20.43 4.80 -12.97
N PHE A 132 -20.57 5.01 -11.65
CA PHE A 132 -19.57 5.68 -10.83
C PHE A 132 -19.20 4.88 -9.60
N VAL A 133 -17.93 4.93 -9.24
CA VAL A 133 -17.37 4.29 -8.05
C VAL A 133 -16.55 5.33 -7.29
N PRO A 134 -16.77 5.57 -5.98
CA PRO A 134 -15.91 6.46 -5.21
C PRO A 134 -14.48 5.93 -5.20
N HIS A 135 -13.50 6.77 -5.55
CA HIS A 135 -12.12 6.31 -5.63
C HIS A 135 -11.63 5.90 -4.24
N MET A 136 -11.06 4.69 -4.10
CA MET A 136 -10.77 4.11 -2.79
C MET A 136 -9.84 4.98 -1.91
N GLN A 137 -8.78 5.53 -2.51
CA GLN A 137 -7.75 6.30 -1.79
C GLN A 137 -8.01 7.82 -1.76
N SER A 138 -8.42 8.41 -2.88
CA SER A 138 -8.48 9.86 -3.06
C SER A 138 -9.87 10.46 -2.86
N GLN A 139 -10.94 9.67 -2.77
CA GLN A 139 -12.30 10.20 -2.62
C GLN A 139 -12.44 11.21 -1.48
N ARG A 140 -11.79 10.99 -0.33
CA ARG A 140 -11.95 11.92 0.80
C ARG A 140 -11.10 13.19 0.64
N LEU A 141 -9.88 13.07 0.12
CA LEU A 141 -8.93 14.19 0.04
C LEU A 141 -9.16 15.05 -1.22
N ALA A 142 -9.52 14.42 -2.33
CA ALA A 142 -9.67 15.06 -3.64
C ALA A 142 -11.12 15.05 -4.16
N LEU A 143 -12.06 14.41 -3.45
CA LEU A 143 -13.47 14.29 -3.87
C LEU A 143 -13.60 13.65 -5.26
N THR A 144 -12.78 12.65 -5.56
CA THR A 144 -12.66 12.03 -6.88
C THR A 144 -13.36 10.68 -6.99
N TYR A 145 -14.03 10.50 -8.12
CA TYR A 145 -14.71 9.26 -8.51
C TYR A 145 -14.02 8.61 -9.70
N ASP A 146 -14.03 7.28 -9.71
CA ASP A 146 -13.79 6.49 -10.90
C ASP A 146 -15.06 6.39 -11.74
N VAL A 147 -14.93 6.61 -13.04
CA VAL A 147 -16.00 6.47 -14.01
C VAL A 147 -15.83 5.12 -14.70
N ARG A 148 -16.83 4.25 -14.56
CA ARG A 148 -16.77 2.88 -15.09
C ARG A 148 -16.63 2.89 -16.62
N PRO A 149 -15.88 1.97 -17.23
CA PRO A 149 -15.81 1.85 -18.68
C PRO A 149 -17.17 1.54 -19.30
N GLU A 150 -17.40 2.00 -20.53
CA GLU A 150 -18.63 1.77 -21.28
C GLU A 150 -18.94 0.29 -21.45
N ASN A 151 -17.93 -0.50 -21.82
CA ASN A 151 -18.10 -1.94 -22.01
C ASN A 151 -18.48 -2.65 -20.70
N HIS A 152 -17.98 -2.18 -19.55
CA HIS A 152 -18.35 -2.76 -18.26
C HIS A 152 -19.81 -2.45 -17.90
N VAL A 153 -20.27 -1.23 -18.15
CA VAL A 153 -21.67 -0.83 -17.94
C VAL A 153 -22.61 -1.66 -18.82
N VAL A 154 -22.28 -1.81 -20.11
CA VAL A 154 -23.05 -2.61 -21.07
C VAL A 154 -23.09 -4.08 -20.66
N LYS A 155 -21.95 -4.68 -20.29
CA LYS A 155 -21.88 -6.08 -19.84
C LYS A 155 -22.73 -6.30 -18.58
N LEU A 156 -22.62 -5.43 -17.58
CA LEU A 156 -23.40 -5.53 -16.35
C LEU A 156 -24.90 -5.47 -16.64
N GLN A 157 -25.34 -4.50 -17.44
CA GLN A 157 -26.74 -4.37 -17.81
C GLN A 157 -27.25 -5.58 -18.59
N LYS A 158 -26.45 -6.10 -19.54
CA LYS A 158 -26.77 -7.32 -20.29
C LYS A 158 -26.98 -8.51 -19.35
N VAL A 159 -26.08 -8.74 -18.39
CA VAL A 159 -26.21 -9.87 -17.44
C VAL A 159 -27.39 -9.68 -16.48
N VAL A 160 -27.69 -8.45 -16.05
CA VAL A 160 -28.93 -8.14 -15.31
C VAL A 160 -30.16 -8.59 -16.11
N ASP A 161 -30.21 -8.26 -17.40
CA ASP A 161 -31.32 -8.62 -18.28
C ASP A 161 -31.39 -10.14 -18.52
N THR A 162 -30.25 -10.79 -18.77
CA THR A 162 -30.14 -12.26 -18.89
C THR A 162 -30.69 -12.98 -17.66
N VAL A 163 -30.33 -12.53 -16.45
CA VAL A 163 -30.82 -13.12 -15.20
C VAL A 163 -32.31 -12.87 -15.01
N ARG A 164 -32.78 -11.65 -15.28
CA ARG A 164 -34.21 -11.28 -15.17
C ARG A 164 -35.09 -12.10 -16.11
N GLN A 165 -34.63 -12.30 -17.35
CA GLN A 165 -35.38 -13.01 -18.40
C GLN A 165 -35.23 -14.53 -18.33
N ARG A 166 -34.31 -15.06 -17.50
CA ARG A 166 -33.95 -16.49 -17.46
C ARG A 166 -33.61 -17.03 -18.85
N SER A 167 -32.71 -16.34 -19.53
CA SER A 167 -32.40 -16.67 -20.92
C SER A 167 -31.77 -18.08 -21.06
N PRO A 168 -31.92 -18.76 -22.21
CA PRO A 168 -31.33 -20.07 -22.44
C PRO A 168 -29.80 -20.10 -22.26
N GLU A 169 -29.12 -18.99 -22.56
CA GLU A 169 -27.68 -18.83 -22.41
C GLU A 169 -27.24 -18.90 -20.95
N LEU A 170 -28.09 -18.41 -20.02
CA LEU A 170 -27.85 -18.53 -18.59
C LEU A 170 -27.99 -19.99 -18.11
N GLU A 171 -29.00 -20.72 -18.58
CA GLU A 171 -29.13 -22.14 -18.23
C GLU A 171 -27.95 -22.96 -18.78
N ALA A 172 -27.53 -22.68 -20.01
CA ALA A 172 -26.36 -23.31 -20.61
C ALA A 172 -25.07 -22.98 -19.82
N PHE A 173 -24.93 -21.75 -19.34
CA PHE A 173 -23.82 -21.36 -18.45
C PHE A 173 -23.88 -22.13 -17.12
N ILE A 174 -25.05 -22.23 -16.50
CA ILE A 174 -25.24 -22.90 -15.20
C ILE A 174 -24.88 -24.38 -15.28
N GLU A 175 -25.36 -25.11 -16.29
CA GLU A 175 -25.05 -26.53 -16.45
C GLU A 175 -23.56 -26.76 -16.74
N LYS A 176 -22.97 -25.92 -17.59
CA LYS A 176 -21.52 -25.96 -17.87
C LYS A 176 -20.70 -25.70 -16.61
N ALA A 177 -21.04 -24.66 -15.84
CA ALA A 177 -20.36 -24.31 -14.61
C ALA A 177 -20.47 -25.43 -13.56
N ARG A 178 -21.64 -26.07 -13.43
CA ARG A 178 -21.83 -27.19 -12.52
C ARG A 178 -20.88 -28.35 -12.83
N GLY A 179 -20.75 -28.73 -14.10
CA GLY A 179 -19.83 -29.78 -14.52
C GLY A 179 -18.36 -29.45 -14.21
N LEU A 180 -17.93 -28.23 -14.58
CA LEU A 180 -16.55 -27.76 -14.34
C LEU A 180 -16.19 -27.77 -12.85
N ILE A 181 -17.08 -27.26 -11.99
CA ILE A 181 -16.83 -27.18 -10.55
C ILE A 181 -16.67 -28.57 -9.92
N LEU A 182 -17.49 -29.54 -10.34
CA LEU A 182 -17.40 -30.91 -9.81
C LEU A 182 -16.05 -31.54 -10.17
N THR A 183 -15.62 -31.41 -11.44
CA THR A 183 -14.31 -31.89 -11.88
C THR A 183 -13.17 -31.17 -11.18
N ALA A 184 -13.24 -29.84 -11.03
CA ALA A 184 -12.21 -29.06 -10.37
C ALA A 184 -12.04 -29.47 -8.89
N ARG A 185 -13.14 -29.75 -8.18
CA ARG A 185 -13.11 -30.22 -6.79
C ARG A 185 -12.47 -31.60 -6.65
N GLU A 186 -12.78 -32.52 -7.56
CA GLU A 186 -12.16 -33.85 -7.59
C GLU A 186 -10.65 -33.73 -7.81
N LYS A 187 -10.24 -32.98 -8.85
CA LYS A 187 -8.82 -32.77 -9.17
C LYS A 187 -8.06 -32.06 -8.07
N ALA A 188 -8.64 -31.04 -7.43
CA ALA A 188 -8.02 -30.36 -6.30
C ALA A 188 -7.79 -31.29 -5.10
N SER A 189 -8.68 -32.27 -4.87
CA SER A 189 -8.51 -33.27 -3.81
C SER A 189 -7.45 -34.32 -4.16
N GLU A 190 -7.36 -34.74 -5.42
CA GLU A 190 -6.39 -35.75 -5.88
C GLU A 190 -4.96 -35.21 -5.91
N SER A 191 -4.80 -33.93 -6.25
CA SER A 191 -3.51 -33.30 -6.50
C SER A 191 -3.01 -32.43 -5.33
N TRP A 192 -3.61 -32.50 -4.15
CA TRP A 192 -3.31 -31.58 -3.04
C TRP A 192 -1.82 -31.51 -2.67
N ASP A 193 -1.13 -32.66 -2.69
CA ASP A 193 0.29 -32.79 -2.35
C ASP A 193 1.24 -32.52 -3.55
N GLU A 194 0.70 -32.20 -4.72
CA GLU A 194 1.48 -31.88 -5.92
C GLU A 194 1.92 -30.40 -5.92
N PRO A 195 2.98 -30.04 -6.66
CA PRO A 195 3.33 -28.66 -6.89
C PRO A 195 2.20 -27.86 -7.57
N PRO A 196 2.03 -26.57 -7.24
CA PRO A 196 1.06 -25.68 -7.88
C PRO A 196 1.17 -25.70 -9.41
N SER A 197 0.08 -26.02 -10.09
CA SER A 197 0.01 -26.02 -11.55
C SER A 197 -1.40 -25.70 -12.07
N ARG A 198 -1.48 -25.39 -13.37
CA ARG A 198 -2.73 -25.11 -14.07
C ARG A 198 -2.86 -26.05 -15.26
N VAL A 199 -4.05 -26.62 -15.42
CA VAL A 199 -4.37 -27.51 -16.55
C VAL A 199 -5.50 -26.89 -17.37
N VAL A 200 -5.25 -26.68 -18.66
CA VAL A 200 -6.25 -26.15 -19.61
C VAL A 200 -7.07 -27.30 -20.19
N VAL A 201 -8.39 -27.16 -20.16
CA VAL A 201 -9.36 -28.12 -20.71
C VAL A 201 -9.74 -27.67 -22.11
N ASN A 202 -9.06 -28.21 -23.11
CA ASN A 202 -9.24 -27.80 -24.51
C ASN A 202 -10.64 -28.11 -25.08
N ASP A 203 -11.32 -29.11 -24.54
CA ASP A 203 -12.63 -29.54 -25.04
C ASP A 203 -13.81 -28.68 -24.52
N VAL A 204 -13.56 -27.80 -23.53
CA VAL A 204 -14.59 -26.94 -22.94
C VAL A 204 -14.28 -25.49 -23.25
N THR A 205 -15.10 -24.89 -24.11
CA THR A 205 -15.01 -23.47 -24.47
C THR A 205 -16.22 -22.68 -24.01
N PHE A 206 -16.01 -21.40 -23.70
CA PHE A 206 -17.08 -20.46 -23.36
C PHE A 206 -17.62 -19.75 -24.60
N SER A 207 -18.93 -19.54 -24.68
CA SER A 207 -19.50 -18.64 -25.70
C SER A 207 -19.27 -17.17 -25.32
N THR A 208 -19.49 -16.25 -26.26
CA THR A 208 -19.43 -14.80 -25.99
C THR A 208 -20.34 -14.38 -24.83
N ASP A 209 -21.53 -14.98 -24.73
CA ASP A 209 -22.46 -14.70 -23.63
C ASP A 209 -21.98 -15.29 -22.29
N ASN A 210 -21.44 -16.51 -22.31
CA ASN A 210 -20.81 -17.10 -21.12
C ASN A 210 -19.64 -16.23 -20.63
N ARG A 211 -18.83 -15.70 -21.56
CA ARG A 211 -17.73 -14.81 -21.21
C ARG A 211 -18.21 -13.48 -20.66
N THR A 212 -19.30 -12.93 -21.19
CA THR A 212 -19.94 -11.73 -20.62
C THR A 212 -20.36 -11.96 -19.15
N ILE A 213 -20.90 -13.15 -18.83
CA ILE A 213 -21.26 -13.52 -17.46
C ILE A 213 -20.01 -13.62 -16.58
N LEU A 214 -18.96 -14.31 -17.03
CA LEU A 214 -17.68 -14.42 -16.31
C LEU A 214 -17.03 -13.07 -16.06
N ASP A 215 -17.01 -12.19 -17.06
CA ASP A 215 -16.49 -10.84 -16.92
C ASP A 215 -17.23 -10.06 -15.82
N VAL A 216 -18.56 -10.17 -15.74
CA VAL A 216 -19.34 -9.53 -14.66
C VAL A 216 -19.01 -10.12 -13.29
N LEU A 217 -18.79 -11.43 -13.19
CA LEU A 217 -18.37 -12.08 -11.94
C LEU A 217 -16.98 -11.61 -11.48
N HIS A 218 -16.04 -11.44 -12.42
CA HIS A 218 -14.73 -10.83 -12.13
C HIS A 218 -14.86 -9.37 -11.70
N LEU A 219 -15.72 -8.59 -12.38
CA LEU A 219 -15.97 -7.19 -12.02
C LEU A 219 -16.57 -7.06 -10.62
N ALA A 220 -17.40 -8.01 -10.18
CA ALA A 220 -18.00 -8.04 -8.87
C ALA A 220 -16.98 -8.24 -7.73
N LEU A 221 -15.88 -8.95 -7.99
CA LEU A 221 -14.81 -9.14 -6.99
C LEU A 221 -13.97 -7.90 -6.73
N ARG A 222 -14.09 -6.86 -7.56
CA ARG A 222 -13.34 -5.62 -7.36
C ARG A 222 -13.92 -4.86 -6.18
N ARG A 223 -13.25 -4.97 -5.03
CA ARG A 223 -13.67 -4.28 -3.80
C ARG A 223 -13.80 -2.78 -4.02
N THR A 224 -14.97 -2.27 -3.62
CA THR A 224 -15.23 -0.84 -3.47
C THR A 224 -15.38 -0.52 -1.98
N ARG A 225 -15.65 0.73 -1.62
CA ARG A 225 -15.94 1.09 -0.22
C ARG A 225 -17.23 0.39 0.21
N ASN A 226 -17.22 -0.30 1.36
CA ASN A 226 -18.36 -1.07 1.89
C ASN A 226 -19.67 -0.26 2.05
N THR A 227 -19.57 1.06 2.11
CA THR A 227 -20.68 2.01 2.18
C THR A 227 -21.38 2.25 0.83
N CYS A 228 -20.88 1.66 -0.27
CA CYS A 228 -21.47 1.77 -1.59
C CYS A 228 -22.37 0.57 -1.90
N ILE A 229 -23.44 0.82 -2.64
CA ILE A 229 -24.25 -0.25 -3.21
C ILE A 229 -23.46 -0.91 -4.34
N ASP A 230 -23.24 -2.22 -4.24
CA ASP A 230 -22.70 -3.01 -5.35
C ASP A 230 -23.84 -3.38 -6.31
N PRO A 231 -23.82 -2.88 -7.56
CA PRO A 231 -24.86 -3.15 -8.54
C PRO A 231 -24.85 -4.59 -9.07
N SER A 232 -23.76 -5.34 -8.84
CA SER A 232 -23.61 -6.73 -9.32
C SER A 232 -24.08 -7.77 -8.30
N SER A 233 -24.09 -7.45 -7.01
CA SER A 233 -24.44 -8.32 -5.88
C SER A 233 -25.68 -9.21 -6.12
N GLY A 234 -26.81 -8.62 -6.53
CA GLY A 234 -28.06 -9.35 -6.76
C GLY A 234 -27.98 -10.35 -7.92
N VAL A 235 -27.30 -9.98 -9.00
CA VAL A 235 -27.10 -10.81 -10.19
C VAL A 235 -26.14 -11.97 -9.89
N VAL A 236 -25.00 -11.67 -9.28
CA VAL A 236 -24.00 -12.67 -8.86
C VAL A 236 -24.62 -13.67 -7.89
N THR A 237 -25.39 -13.20 -6.90
CA THR A 237 -26.12 -14.06 -5.97
C THR A 237 -27.08 -14.99 -6.71
N SER A 238 -27.85 -14.47 -7.68
CA SER A 238 -28.78 -15.28 -8.46
C SER A 238 -28.08 -16.38 -9.24
N ILE A 239 -26.99 -16.04 -9.93
CA ILE A 239 -26.20 -16.98 -10.74
C ILE A 239 -25.62 -18.09 -9.85
N ILE A 240 -24.86 -17.72 -8.81
CA ILE A 240 -24.17 -18.69 -7.93
C ILE A 240 -25.17 -19.62 -7.23
N LYS A 241 -26.29 -19.09 -6.74
CA LYS A 241 -27.30 -19.93 -6.06
C LYS A 241 -27.97 -20.93 -7.01
N ARG A 242 -28.20 -20.56 -8.27
CA ARG A 242 -28.85 -21.43 -9.26
C ARG A 242 -27.99 -22.61 -9.71
N ILE A 243 -26.66 -22.50 -9.60
CA ILE A 243 -25.75 -23.61 -9.87
C ILE A 243 -25.98 -24.77 -8.90
N GLY A 244 -26.48 -24.48 -7.69
CA GLY A 244 -26.90 -25.46 -6.69
C GLY A 244 -25.77 -25.92 -5.76
N LEU A 245 -24.51 -25.78 -6.17
CA LEU A 245 -23.34 -26.26 -5.41
C LEU A 245 -22.94 -25.35 -4.23
N HIS A 246 -23.46 -24.11 -4.19
CA HIS A 246 -23.23 -23.13 -3.11
C HIS A 246 -24.54 -22.54 -2.55
N ALA A 247 -25.70 -23.14 -2.84
CA ALA A 247 -27.01 -22.53 -2.56
C ALA A 247 -27.27 -22.21 -1.08
N HIS A 248 -26.63 -22.94 -0.16
CA HIS A 248 -26.74 -22.76 1.29
C HIS A 248 -25.81 -21.68 1.86
N LYS A 249 -24.85 -21.18 1.07
CA LYS A 249 -23.88 -20.19 1.52
C LYS A 249 -24.41 -18.77 1.34
N MET A 250 -23.94 -17.86 2.19
CA MET A 250 -24.04 -16.43 1.91
C MET A 250 -23.14 -16.12 0.71
N VAL A 251 -23.66 -15.40 -0.28
CA VAL A 251 -22.88 -15.02 -1.46
C VAL A 251 -22.20 -13.69 -1.16
N ASP A 252 -20.97 -13.77 -0.67
CA ASP A 252 -20.06 -12.65 -0.43
C ASP A 252 -18.81 -12.75 -1.33
N ASP A 253 -17.83 -11.88 -1.13
CA ASP A 253 -16.54 -11.93 -1.83
C ASP A 253 -15.86 -13.31 -1.71
N VAL A 254 -15.97 -13.96 -0.55
CA VAL A 254 -15.31 -15.25 -0.28
C VAL A 254 -15.97 -16.34 -1.10
N CYS A 255 -17.30 -16.40 -1.10
CA CYS A 255 -18.05 -17.34 -1.94
C CYS A 255 -17.82 -17.09 -3.42
N SER A 256 -17.81 -15.82 -3.86
CA SER A 256 -17.60 -15.44 -5.26
C SER A 256 -16.19 -15.76 -5.73
N ARG A 257 -15.19 -15.55 -4.87
CA ARG A 257 -13.79 -15.95 -5.12
C ARG A 257 -13.68 -17.47 -5.24
N GLN A 258 -14.24 -18.21 -4.28
CA GLN A 258 -14.23 -19.67 -4.32
C GLN A 258 -14.88 -20.19 -5.61
N PHE A 259 -15.99 -19.57 -6.02
CA PHE A 259 -16.65 -19.88 -7.28
C PHE A 259 -15.72 -19.69 -8.48
N LEU A 260 -15.03 -18.55 -8.61
CA LEU A 260 -14.10 -18.33 -9.71
C LEU A 260 -12.89 -19.28 -9.70
N ILE A 261 -12.42 -19.69 -8.52
CA ILE A 261 -11.37 -20.71 -8.38
C ILE A 261 -11.84 -22.05 -8.94
N GLU A 262 -13.03 -22.49 -8.55
CA GLU A 262 -13.61 -23.75 -9.04
C GLU A 262 -13.97 -23.70 -10.54
N MET A 263 -14.19 -22.50 -11.08
CA MET A 263 -14.34 -22.28 -12.52
C MET A 263 -13.00 -22.21 -13.27
N GLY A 264 -11.87 -22.24 -12.56
CA GLY A 264 -10.53 -22.11 -13.13
C GLY A 264 -10.13 -20.71 -13.57
N GLU A 265 -10.94 -19.70 -13.21
CA GLU A 265 -10.77 -18.30 -13.58
C GLU A 265 -9.85 -17.54 -12.60
N MET A 266 -9.56 -18.11 -11.44
CA MET A 266 -8.67 -17.54 -10.42
C MET A 266 -7.87 -18.67 -9.75
N ALA A 267 -6.59 -18.45 -9.47
CA ALA A 267 -5.78 -19.45 -8.78
C ALA A 267 -6.06 -19.45 -7.27
N PRO A 268 -5.97 -20.62 -6.59
CA PRO A 268 -6.25 -20.73 -5.15
C PRO A 268 -5.38 -19.84 -4.24
N TRP A 269 -4.16 -19.53 -4.66
CA TRP A 269 -3.17 -18.72 -3.93
C TRP A 269 -3.18 -17.23 -4.27
N GLU A 270 -4.01 -16.80 -5.23
CA GLU A 270 -4.15 -15.38 -5.57
C GLU A 270 -4.95 -14.61 -4.51
N ASP A 271 -4.52 -13.40 -4.20
CA ASP A 271 -5.23 -12.50 -3.28
C ASP A 271 -6.21 -11.62 -4.08
N ILE A 272 -7.47 -11.54 -3.66
CA ILE A 272 -8.48 -10.66 -4.29
C ILE A 272 -8.08 -9.19 -4.29
N VAL A 273 -7.18 -8.78 -3.38
CA VAL A 273 -6.65 -7.43 -3.32
C VAL A 273 -5.82 -7.09 -4.56
N THR A 274 -5.20 -8.06 -5.24
CA THR A 274 -4.43 -7.81 -6.46
C THR A 274 -5.31 -7.36 -7.64
N GLN A 275 -6.61 -7.69 -7.60
CA GLN A 275 -7.60 -7.28 -8.60
C GLN A 275 -8.04 -5.81 -8.47
N ARG A 276 -7.52 -5.08 -7.47
CA ARG A 276 -7.83 -3.66 -7.27
C ARG A 276 -7.21 -2.82 -8.36
N LYS A 277 -8.06 -2.00 -8.99
CA LYS A 277 -7.67 -1.08 -10.08
C LYS A 277 -6.55 -0.13 -9.63
N GLU A 278 -6.61 0.37 -8.41
CA GLU A 278 -5.69 1.38 -7.89
C GLU A 278 -4.25 0.88 -7.80
N LEU A 279 -4.06 -0.44 -7.70
CA LEU A 279 -2.72 -1.03 -7.67
C LEU A 279 -2.10 -1.13 -9.08
N ASN A 280 -2.92 -1.15 -10.13
CA ASN A 280 -2.49 -1.24 -11.54
C ASN A 280 -1.44 -2.36 -11.78
N LEU A 281 -1.62 -3.49 -11.12
CA LEU A 281 -0.72 -4.63 -11.17
C LEU A 281 -0.91 -5.40 -12.47
N ASP A 282 0.19 -5.84 -13.05
CA ASP A 282 0.16 -6.81 -14.14
C ASP A 282 0.13 -8.22 -13.58
N LEU A 283 -1.06 -8.81 -13.54
CA LEU A 283 -1.26 -10.17 -13.01
C LEU A 283 -0.85 -11.26 -14.00
N THR A 284 -0.47 -10.89 -15.23
CA THR A 284 0.04 -11.82 -16.24
C THR A 284 1.37 -12.43 -15.74
N PRO A 285 1.63 -13.72 -16.00
CA PRO A 285 2.97 -14.28 -15.83
C PRO A 285 4.01 -13.43 -16.57
N ASP A 286 5.16 -13.17 -15.94
CA ASP A 286 6.15 -12.22 -16.47
C ASP A 286 6.69 -12.63 -17.85
N GLU A 287 6.77 -13.93 -18.13
CA GLU A 287 7.17 -14.49 -19.43
C GLU A 287 6.14 -14.23 -20.54
N GLU A 288 4.87 -14.19 -20.17
CA GLU A 288 3.74 -13.97 -21.10
C GLU A 288 3.38 -12.48 -21.23
N SER A 289 3.71 -11.68 -20.23
CA SER A 289 3.36 -10.26 -20.15
C SER A 289 4.01 -9.44 -21.25
N GLN A 290 3.16 -8.78 -22.05
CA GLN A 290 3.62 -7.78 -23.01
C GLN A 290 4.18 -6.55 -22.30
N ARG A 291 3.56 -6.12 -21.20
CA ARG A 291 3.99 -4.95 -20.44
C ARG A 291 5.39 -5.14 -19.86
N THR A 292 5.67 -6.28 -19.24
CA THR A 292 7.00 -6.62 -18.71
C THR A 292 8.04 -6.66 -19.83
N ARG A 293 7.70 -7.25 -20.99
CA ARG A 293 8.60 -7.26 -22.16
C ARG A 293 8.89 -5.86 -22.68
N ASP A 294 7.87 -5.00 -22.80
CA ASP A 294 8.01 -3.63 -23.27
C ASP A 294 8.83 -2.77 -22.30
N GLU A 295 8.57 -2.88 -20.99
CA GLU A 295 9.34 -2.20 -19.94
C GLU A 295 10.80 -2.66 -19.93
N HIS A 296 11.06 -3.97 -20.06
CA HIS A 296 12.42 -4.50 -20.16
C HIS A 296 13.14 -4.00 -21.42
N ALA A 297 12.48 -4.06 -22.58
CA ALA A 297 13.04 -3.59 -23.84
C ALA A 297 13.34 -2.09 -23.82
N LEU A 298 12.45 -1.29 -23.21
CA LEU A 298 12.65 0.14 -22.97
C LEU A 298 13.91 0.38 -22.13
N VAL A 299 14.04 -0.28 -20.97
CA VAL A 299 15.20 -0.11 -20.08
C VAL A 299 16.49 -0.51 -20.80
N GLN A 300 16.52 -1.66 -21.48
CA GLN A 300 17.71 -2.12 -22.21
C GLN A 300 18.11 -1.15 -23.32
N ARG A 301 17.14 -0.64 -24.09
CA ARG A 301 17.39 0.36 -25.13
C ARG A 301 17.95 1.64 -24.52
N SER A 302 17.32 2.17 -23.47
CA SER A 302 17.78 3.42 -22.83
C SER A 302 19.17 3.25 -22.19
N LEU A 303 19.46 2.12 -21.52
CA LEU A 303 20.80 1.82 -20.99
C LEU A 303 21.87 1.68 -22.10
N SER A 304 21.52 1.07 -23.24
CA SER A 304 22.46 0.93 -24.36
C SER A 304 22.89 2.27 -24.97
N LEU A 305 22.05 3.30 -24.84
CA LEU A 305 22.32 4.66 -25.29
C LEU A 305 23.20 5.47 -24.33
N LEU A 306 23.38 5.01 -23.08
CA LEU A 306 24.26 5.66 -22.07
C LEU A 306 25.77 5.49 -22.36
N ARG A 307 26.14 4.91 -23.51
CA ARG A 307 27.55 4.66 -23.85
C ARG A 307 28.32 5.96 -24.12
N PRO A 308 29.63 6.03 -23.79
CA PRO A 308 30.37 7.28 -23.64
C PRO A 308 30.61 8.11 -24.92
N SER A 309 30.14 7.67 -26.09
CA SER A 309 30.61 8.19 -27.39
C SER A 309 29.75 9.27 -28.02
N ARG A 310 28.61 9.66 -27.44
CA ARG A 310 27.81 10.79 -27.94
C ARG A 310 27.04 11.48 -26.80
N ALA A 311 27.69 12.41 -26.12
CA ALA A 311 26.96 13.44 -25.38
C ALA A 311 26.04 14.16 -26.38
N LYS A 312 24.74 13.89 -26.32
CA LYS A 312 23.77 14.71 -27.06
C LYS A 312 23.85 16.09 -26.41
N GLY A 313 24.41 17.08 -27.11
CA GLY A 313 24.38 18.47 -26.64
C GLY A 313 22.95 18.88 -26.29
N LYS A 314 22.79 19.88 -25.39
CA LYS A 314 21.57 20.45 -24.73
C LYS A 314 20.17 20.29 -25.40
N GLN A 315 19.81 19.12 -25.90
CA GLN A 315 18.47 18.80 -26.37
C GLN A 315 17.65 18.43 -25.13
N PRO A 316 16.38 18.84 -25.07
CA PRO A 316 15.50 18.40 -24.00
C PRO A 316 15.37 16.88 -24.04
N LEU A 317 15.43 16.24 -22.87
CA LEU A 317 15.21 14.81 -22.73
C LEU A 317 13.77 14.48 -23.17
N GLY A 318 13.64 13.48 -24.04
CA GLY A 318 12.36 12.88 -24.35
C GLY A 318 11.77 12.11 -23.16
N PRO A 319 10.51 11.67 -23.26
CA PRO A 319 9.82 10.94 -22.19
C PRO A 319 10.43 9.55 -21.89
N GLU A 320 11.27 9.02 -22.78
CA GLU A 320 11.94 7.72 -22.65
C GLU A 320 13.46 7.83 -22.48
N ASP A 321 13.99 9.07 -22.44
CA ASP A 321 15.42 9.31 -22.32
C ASP A 321 15.83 9.35 -20.83
N PHE A 322 16.81 8.51 -20.48
CA PHE A 322 17.52 8.62 -19.21
C PHE A 322 18.48 9.82 -19.21
N TYR A 323 18.93 10.23 -18.03
CA TYR A 323 20.09 11.11 -17.94
C TYR A 323 21.31 10.42 -18.57
N ASP A 324 21.99 11.10 -19.51
CA ASP A 324 23.19 10.61 -20.19
C ASP A 324 24.39 10.49 -19.24
N ARG A 325 24.38 11.29 -18.18
CA ARG A 325 25.30 11.24 -17.04
C ARG A 325 24.59 11.72 -15.80
N ASP A 326 25.14 11.39 -14.65
CA ASP A 326 24.65 11.90 -13.37
C ASP A 326 24.60 13.44 -13.34
N PRO A 327 23.42 14.05 -13.15
CA PRO A 327 23.26 15.50 -13.17
C PRO A 327 24.00 16.21 -12.02
N VAL A 328 24.32 15.48 -10.94
CA VAL A 328 24.95 16.03 -9.73
C VAL A 328 26.31 15.40 -9.43
N GLU A 329 26.97 14.81 -10.43
CA GLU A 329 28.25 14.12 -10.28
C GLU A 329 29.30 14.98 -9.56
N HIS A 330 29.40 16.25 -9.97
CA HIS A 330 30.31 17.25 -9.40
C HIS A 330 30.03 17.62 -7.93
N LEU A 331 28.86 17.27 -7.38
CA LEU A 331 28.49 17.49 -5.99
C LEU A 331 28.71 16.26 -5.12
N ARG A 332 29.03 15.10 -5.72
CA ARG A 332 29.15 13.86 -4.96
C ARG A 332 30.40 13.85 -4.10
N HIS A 333 30.21 13.53 -2.83
CA HIS A 333 31.27 13.29 -1.88
C HIS A 333 31.72 11.82 -1.93
N ASP A 334 32.99 11.58 -2.23
CA ASP A 334 33.56 10.22 -2.24
C ASP A 334 33.89 9.78 -0.81
N PHE A 335 33.22 8.75 -0.33
CA PHE A 335 33.46 8.12 0.99
C PHE A 335 34.64 7.12 0.95
N GLY A 336 35.28 6.94 -0.21
CA GLY A 336 36.48 6.15 -0.38
C GLY A 336 36.27 4.68 -0.01
N SER A 337 37.18 4.13 0.79
CA SER A 337 37.16 2.74 1.22
C SER A 337 36.34 2.48 2.50
N LEU A 338 35.57 3.46 2.97
CA LEU A 338 34.69 3.30 4.13
C LEU A 338 33.75 2.11 3.91
N PRO A 339 33.76 1.09 4.79
CA PRO A 339 32.86 -0.05 4.65
C PRO A 339 31.40 0.38 4.78
N VAL A 340 30.56 -0.07 3.85
CA VAL A 340 29.11 0.13 3.86
C VAL A 340 28.43 -1.22 4.08
N TYR A 341 27.67 -1.36 5.15
CA TYR A 341 26.96 -2.59 5.51
C TYR A 341 25.51 -2.50 5.05
N VAL A 342 25.14 -3.29 4.05
CA VAL A 342 23.76 -3.49 3.60
C VAL A 342 23.22 -4.69 4.38
N ILE A 343 22.32 -4.44 5.33
CA ILE A 343 21.80 -5.45 6.27
C ILE A 343 20.32 -5.69 5.98
N ASP A 344 19.99 -6.82 5.35
CA ASP A 344 18.62 -7.10 4.91
C ASP A 344 18.23 -8.59 5.13
N ASP A 345 16.99 -8.96 4.81
CA ASP A 345 16.59 -10.37 4.76
C ASP A 345 17.24 -11.08 3.56
N VAL A 346 17.50 -12.39 3.68
CA VAL A 346 18.14 -13.20 2.62
C VAL A 346 17.34 -13.19 1.31
N SER A 347 16.03 -13.01 1.40
CA SER A 347 15.12 -12.95 0.25
C SER A 347 14.91 -11.54 -0.32
N ALA A 348 15.65 -10.53 0.13
CA ALA A 348 15.50 -9.16 -0.36
C ALA A 348 15.98 -9.03 -1.81
N GLU A 349 15.11 -8.52 -2.68
CA GLU A 349 15.36 -8.32 -4.12
C GLU A 349 15.82 -6.88 -4.41
N GLU A 350 15.31 -5.92 -3.65
CA GLU A 350 15.61 -4.48 -3.75
C GLU A 350 16.42 -4.06 -2.52
N LEU A 351 17.67 -3.61 -2.71
CA LEU A 351 18.56 -3.23 -1.61
C LEU A 351 18.75 -1.71 -1.59
N ASP A 352 17.97 -1.03 -0.76
CA ASP A 352 17.86 0.43 -0.78
C ASP A 352 18.87 1.14 0.12
N ASP A 353 19.26 0.54 1.24
CA ASP A 353 20.02 1.22 2.29
C ASP A 353 21.29 0.49 2.76
N GLY A 354 22.29 1.29 3.13
CA GLY A 354 23.56 0.82 3.66
C GLY A 354 24.06 1.73 4.79
N LEU A 355 24.74 1.14 5.77
CA LEU A 355 25.21 1.81 6.97
C LEU A 355 26.73 1.89 7.04
N SER A 356 27.26 3.04 7.45
CA SER A 356 28.68 3.19 7.80
C SER A 356 28.86 3.96 9.10
N VAL A 357 30.04 3.81 9.71
CA VAL A 357 30.42 4.53 10.92
C VAL A 357 31.85 5.03 10.85
N GLU A 358 32.05 6.26 11.27
CA GLU A 358 33.36 6.92 11.36
C GLU A 358 33.58 7.45 12.79
N PRO A 359 34.43 6.78 13.60
CA PRO A 359 34.78 7.28 14.93
C PRO A 359 35.45 8.65 14.86
N VAL A 360 35.11 9.55 15.78
CA VAL A 360 35.76 10.86 15.87
C VAL A 360 37.02 10.73 16.72
N LEU A 361 38.19 10.81 16.09
CA LEU A 361 39.50 10.54 16.72
C LEU A 361 39.74 11.31 18.03
N ASN A 362 39.26 12.55 18.12
CA ASN A 362 39.50 13.42 19.27
C ASN A 362 38.34 13.44 20.28
N GLU A 363 37.28 12.66 20.06
CA GLU A 363 36.10 12.62 20.92
C GLU A 363 35.70 11.16 21.21
N PRO A 364 36.37 10.50 22.18
CA PRO A 364 36.12 9.09 22.50
C PRO A 364 34.63 8.81 22.75
N GLY A 365 34.12 7.77 22.09
CA GLY A 365 32.70 7.40 22.18
C GLY A 365 31.75 8.23 21.30
N SER A 366 32.28 9.18 20.51
CA SER A 366 31.53 9.89 19.48
C SER A 366 31.86 9.35 18.09
N ALA A 367 30.86 9.26 17.22
CA ALA A 367 31.06 8.84 15.84
C ALA A 367 30.05 9.53 14.90
N TRP A 368 30.46 9.68 13.65
CA TRP A 368 29.53 9.89 12.55
C TRP A 368 28.92 8.57 12.13
N MET A 369 27.61 8.57 12.01
CA MET A 369 26.82 7.50 11.43
C MET A 369 26.35 7.97 10.06
N HIS A 370 26.52 7.14 9.04
CA HIS A 370 26.11 7.44 7.68
C HIS A 370 25.07 6.43 7.22
N VAL A 371 23.96 6.93 6.70
CA VAL A 371 22.93 6.15 6.04
C VAL A 371 22.97 6.48 4.56
N HIS A 372 23.42 5.54 3.76
CA HIS A 372 23.54 5.65 2.31
C HIS A 372 22.29 5.04 1.68
N ILE A 373 21.55 5.84 0.90
CA ILE A 373 20.33 5.41 0.21
C ILE A 373 20.62 5.35 -1.29
N ALA A 374 20.19 4.28 -1.95
CA ALA A 374 20.23 4.13 -3.41
C ALA A 374 19.61 5.37 -4.09
N ASP A 375 20.28 5.87 -5.13
CA ASP A 375 19.90 7.13 -5.79
C ASP A 375 19.39 6.89 -7.22
N PRO A 376 18.11 6.48 -7.40
CA PRO A 376 17.54 6.27 -8.73
C PRO A 376 17.49 7.55 -9.58
N THR A 377 17.59 8.72 -8.95
CA THR A 377 17.56 10.02 -9.64
C THR A 377 18.82 10.30 -10.44
N VAL A 378 19.88 9.49 -10.26
CA VAL A 378 21.10 9.51 -11.07
C VAL A 378 20.85 9.14 -12.54
N ILE A 379 19.83 8.30 -12.80
CA ILE A 379 19.46 7.80 -14.14
C ILE A 379 18.09 8.32 -14.56
N LEU A 380 17.12 8.37 -13.64
CA LEU A 380 15.72 8.63 -13.96
C LEU A 380 15.32 10.11 -13.79
N PRO A 381 15.03 10.84 -14.88
CA PRO A 381 14.47 12.19 -14.77
C PRO A 381 13.00 12.13 -14.29
N PRO A 382 12.52 13.14 -13.53
CA PRO A 382 11.13 13.17 -13.05
C PRO A 382 10.05 13.16 -14.14
N THR A 383 10.43 13.43 -15.40
CA THR A 383 9.58 13.44 -16.60
C THR A 383 9.61 12.12 -17.36
N HIS A 384 10.42 11.14 -16.95
CA HIS A 384 10.50 9.84 -17.60
C HIS A 384 9.20 9.05 -17.41
N ILE A 385 8.78 8.25 -18.39
CA ILE A 385 7.56 7.44 -18.30
C ILE A 385 7.59 6.45 -17.11
N ILE A 386 8.76 5.88 -16.80
CA ILE A 386 8.96 5.05 -15.60
C ILE A 386 8.74 5.87 -14.32
N SER A 387 9.25 7.12 -14.26
CA SER A 387 9.08 7.99 -13.10
C SER A 387 7.63 8.43 -12.91
N GLU A 388 6.91 8.68 -14.00
CA GLU A 388 5.47 8.95 -13.95
C GLU A 388 4.68 7.72 -13.47
N ALA A 389 5.01 6.52 -13.98
CA ALA A 389 4.39 5.27 -13.54
C ALA A 389 4.67 5.01 -12.05
N ALA A 390 5.92 5.13 -11.61
CA ALA A 390 6.33 4.98 -10.21
C ALA A 390 5.58 5.98 -9.29
N ARG A 391 5.43 7.24 -9.71
CA ARG A 391 4.66 8.25 -8.96
C ARG A 391 3.19 7.89 -8.83
N ARG A 392 2.58 7.25 -9.83
CA ARG A 392 1.17 6.84 -9.81
C ARG A 392 0.90 5.69 -8.85
N ILE A 393 1.79 4.70 -8.78
CA ILE A 393 1.63 3.52 -7.90
C ILE A 393 2.18 3.74 -6.48
N GLY A 394 3.19 4.60 -6.32
CA GLY A 394 3.69 5.10 -5.05
C GLY A 394 4.60 4.17 -4.24
N SER A 395 4.47 2.85 -4.38
CA SER A 395 5.33 1.86 -3.70
C SER A 395 5.31 0.49 -4.39
N SER A 396 6.37 -0.31 -4.18
CA SER A 396 6.38 -1.74 -4.53
C SER A 396 5.26 -2.47 -3.76
N ALA A 397 4.60 -3.45 -4.39
CA ALA A 397 3.51 -4.21 -3.81
C ALA A 397 3.96 -5.64 -3.50
N HIS A 398 4.17 -5.94 -2.21
CA HIS A 398 4.64 -7.25 -1.74
C HIS A 398 3.45 -8.13 -1.32
N PHE A 399 3.09 -9.09 -2.17
CA PHE A 399 2.10 -10.12 -1.84
C PHE A 399 2.77 -11.45 -1.49
N ILE A 400 1.97 -12.35 -0.92
CA ILE A 400 2.42 -13.68 -0.53
C ILE A 400 2.96 -14.48 -1.73
N HIS A 401 2.33 -14.37 -2.91
CA HIS A 401 2.69 -15.14 -4.11
C HIS A 401 3.62 -14.39 -5.09
N LYS A 402 3.64 -13.05 -5.10
CA LYS A 402 4.43 -12.24 -6.03
C LYS A 402 4.73 -10.85 -5.44
N THR A 403 5.89 -10.30 -5.80
CA THR A 403 6.22 -8.88 -5.62
C THR A 403 6.05 -8.16 -6.96
N TRP A 404 5.38 -7.01 -6.95
CA TRP A 404 5.38 -6.07 -8.07
C TRP A 404 6.19 -4.85 -7.71
N SER A 405 7.39 -4.75 -8.27
CA SER A 405 8.31 -3.64 -8.05
C SER A 405 7.78 -2.30 -8.56
N MET A 406 8.07 -1.22 -7.83
CA MET A 406 7.71 0.14 -8.25
C MET A 406 8.48 0.57 -9.51
N LEU A 407 9.72 0.12 -9.63
CA LEU A 407 10.59 0.33 -10.78
C LEU A 407 10.79 -1.01 -11.51
N PRO A 408 11.03 -1.01 -12.84
CA PRO A 408 11.27 -2.25 -13.57
C PRO A 408 12.43 -3.03 -12.95
N PRO A 409 12.30 -4.35 -12.69
CA PRO A 409 13.34 -5.16 -12.05
C PRO A 409 14.69 -5.12 -12.79
N SER A 410 14.67 -5.01 -14.12
CA SER A 410 15.87 -4.86 -14.95
C SER A 410 16.64 -3.55 -14.70
N LEU A 411 15.99 -2.55 -14.12
CA LEU A 411 16.63 -1.33 -13.67
C LEU A 411 17.04 -1.47 -12.20
N THR A 412 16.15 -1.95 -11.34
CA THR A 412 16.39 -2.03 -9.89
C THR A 412 17.57 -2.95 -9.55
N HIS A 413 17.52 -4.22 -9.95
CA HIS A 413 18.48 -5.23 -9.49
C HIS A 413 19.90 -5.00 -10.01
N ASP A 414 20.01 -4.51 -11.26
CA ASP A 414 21.29 -4.43 -11.97
C ASP A 414 21.97 -3.05 -11.88
N GLN A 415 21.19 -1.99 -11.62
CA GLN A 415 21.69 -0.60 -11.68
C GLN A 415 21.47 0.20 -10.40
N LEU A 416 20.48 -0.15 -9.56
CA LEU A 416 20.07 0.71 -8.42
C LEU A 416 20.32 0.07 -7.05
N SER A 417 20.10 -1.24 -6.90
CA SER A 417 20.32 -1.95 -5.64
C SER A 417 21.76 -1.81 -5.18
N LEU A 418 21.98 -1.45 -3.90
CA LEU A 418 23.31 -1.23 -3.35
C LEU A 418 24.20 -2.49 -3.43
N GLY A 419 25.44 -2.30 -3.84
CA GLY A 419 26.42 -3.32 -4.19
C GLY A 419 26.31 -3.84 -5.62
N SER A 420 25.44 -3.29 -6.47
CA SER A 420 25.36 -3.69 -7.89
C SER A 420 26.56 -3.19 -8.69
N HIS A 421 26.98 -1.95 -8.46
CA HIS A 421 28.17 -1.33 -9.08
C HIS A 421 29.46 -1.75 -8.39
N SER A 422 29.48 -1.78 -7.05
CA SER A 422 30.71 -2.12 -6.30
C SER A 422 31.20 -3.55 -6.59
N ARG A 423 30.31 -4.50 -6.90
CA ARG A 423 30.69 -5.85 -7.36
C ARG A 423 31.44 -5.87 -8.70
N LYS A 424 31.29 -4.82 -9.51
CA LYS A 424 32.02 -4.60 -10.77
C LYS A 424 33.28 -3.74 -10.59
N GLY A 425 33.58 -3.31 -9.37
CA GLY A 425 34.69 -2.39 -9.07
C GLY A 425 34.37 -0.91 -9.36
N GLU A 426 33.09 -0.59 -9.57
CA GLU A 426 32.63 0.76 -9.90
C GLU A 426 32.09 1.50 -8.66
N PRO A 427 32.25 2.83 -8.56
CA PRO A 427 31.67 3.60 -7.47
C PRO A 427 30.15 3.64 -7.60
N GLU A 428 29.46 3.55 -6.46
CA GLU A 428 28.01 3.51 -6.40
C GLU A 428 27.45 4.87 -5.94
N PRO A 429 26.60 5.52 -6.75
CA PRO A 429 25.96 6.78 -6.41
C PRO A 429 24.87 6.58 -5.35
N VAL A 430 24.95 7.36 -4.28
CA VAL A 430 24.00 7.32 -3.17
C VAL A 430 23.60 8.73 -2.72
N LEU A 431 22.46 8.84 -2.04
CA LEU A 431 22.16 9.99 -1.20
C LEU A 431 22.46 9.62 0.26
N THR A 432 23.39 10.32 0.89
CA THR A 432 23.87 10.00 2.24
C THR A 432 23.35 10.97 3.28
N PHE A 433 22.73 10.43 4.33
CA PHE A 433 22.27 11.14 5.52
C PHE A 433 23.23 10.84 6.67
N SER A 434 23.98 11.85 7.10
CA SER A 434 25.00 11.72 8.13
C SER A 434 24.53 12.38 9.42
N PHE A 435 24.82 11.75 10.55
CA PHE A 435 24.56 12.32 11.88
C PHE A 435 25.64 11.93 12.88
N LYS A 436 26.08 12.91 13.66
CA LYS A 436 27.09 12.71 14.71
C LYS A 436 26.39 12.42 16.03
N ILE A 437 26.68 11.24 16.60
CA ILE A 437 26.24 10.87 17.95
C ILE A 437 27.43 11.05 18.89
N ASN A 438 27.24 11.78 19.99
CA ASN A 438 28.25 11.95 21.02
C ASN A 438 28.22 10.81 22.06
N ALA A 439 29.18 10.79 22.98
CA ALA A 439 29.30 9.74 24.00
C ALA A 439 28.06 9.56 24.90
N GLU A 440 27.29 10.62 25.11
CA GLU A 440 26.04 10.65 25.88
C GLU A 440 24.82 10.17 25.08
N GLY A 441 24.98 9.88 23.79
CA GLY A 441 23.88 9.48 22.91
C GLY A 441 23.02 10.64 22.44
N ASN A 442 23.57 11.85 22.34
CA ASN A 442 22.90 13.00 21.71
C ASN A 442 23.32 13.11 20.24
N MET A 443 22.37 13.44 19.37
CA MET A 443 22.70 13.87 18.00
C MET A 443 23.14 15.33 18.03
N VAL A 444 24.44 15.56 17.90
CA VAL A 444 25.06 16.88 18.06
C VAL A 444 25.30 17.60 16.72
N ASP A 445 25.32 16.86 15.62
CA ASP A 445 25.50 17.42 14.28
C ASP A 445 24.84 16.51 13.21
N TYR A 446 24.56 17.05 12.02
CA TYR A 446 23.99 16.30 10.89
C TYR A 446 24.24 16.99 9.55
N ASP A 447 24.30 16.20 8.49
CA ASP A 447 24.40 16.72 7.11
C ASP A 447 23.79 15.74 6.10
N VAL A 448 23.48 16.24 4.90
CA VAL A 448 22.97 15.45 3.77
C VAL A 448 23.81 15.76 2.54
N LYS A 449 24.36 14.72 1.90
CA LYS A 449 25.22 14.85 0.73
C LYS A 449 24.85 13.83 -0.34
N ALA A 450 24.90 14.24 -1.61
CA ALA A 450 25.10 13.27 -2.68
C ALA A 450 26.47 12.61 -2.47
N GLY A 451 26.56 11.30 -2.58
CA GLY A 451 27.73 10.52 -2.22
C GLY A 451 28.12 9.48 -3.26
N LEU A 452 29.37 9.02 -3.18
CA LEU A 452 29.89 7.83 -3.86
C LEU A 452 30.46 6.87 -2.82
N ILE A 453 30.05 5.60 -2.88
CA ILE A 453 30.55 4.52 -2.03
C ILE A 453 31.18 3.42 -2.88
N ARG A 454 32.13 2.66 -2.32
CA ARG A 454 32.92 1.67 -3.08
C ARG A 454 33.07 0.30 -2.40
N ASN A 455 32.86 0.23 -1.08
CA ASN A 455 33.14 -0.95 -0.27
C ASN A 455 31.85 -1.49 0.36
N VAL A 456 30.94 -1.99 -0.47
CA VAL A 456 29.65 -2.51 -0.03
C VAL A 456 29.76 -3.97 0.41
N LYS A 457 29.32 -4.24 1.63
CA LYS A 457 29.25 -5.57 2.26
C LYS A 457 27.79 -5.89 2.54
N ARG A 458 27.23 -6.81 1.75
CA ARG A 458 25.87 -7.33 1.95
C ARG A 458 25.92 -8.42 3.02
N VAL A 459 25.05 -8.36 4.02
CA VAL A 459 24.98 -9.34 5.11
C VAL A 459 23.53 -9.46 5.57
N ASP A 460 23.10 -10.64 6.02
CA ASP A 460 21.73 -10.81 6.54
C ASP A 460 21.61 -10.45 8.03
N TYR A 461 20.41 -10.09 8.45
CA TYR A 461 20.13 -9.73 9.85
C TYR A 461 20.59 -10.78 10.87
N ASP A 462 20.38 -12.06 10.58
CA ASP A 462 20.64 -13.16 11.51
C ASP A 462 22.14 -13.44 11.64
N SER A 463 22.91 -13.28 10.55
CA SER A 463 24.37 -13.30 10.57
C SER A 463 24.95 -12.15 11.40
N VAL A 464 24.42 -10.93 11.26
CA VAL A 464 24.85 -9.80 12.10
C VAL A 464 24.54 -10.07 13.58
N ASP A 465 23.36 -10.61 13.90
CA ASP A 465 23.01 -10.91 15.28
C ASP A 465 23.91 -11.97 15.90
N ARG A 466 24.24 -13.04 15.14
CA ARG A 466 25.24 -14.04 15.58
C ARG A 466 26.60 -13.41 15.87
N LEU A 467 27.08 -12.51 15.00
CA LEU A 467 28.36 -11.82 15.18
C LEU A 467 28.37 -10.88 16.40
N LEU A 468 27.22 -10.28 16.72
CA LEU A 468 27.06 -9.44 17.92
C LEU A 468 26.84 -10.26 19.20
N GLY A 469 26.73 -11.59 19.11
CA GLY A 469 26.38 -12.44 20.25
C GLY A 469 24.93 -12.29 20.71
N ASN A 470 24.07 -11.72 19.84
CA ASN A 470 22.64 -11.73 20.05
C ASN A 470 22.12 -13.14 19.71
N GLY A 471 21.23 -13.68 20.54
CA GLY A 471 20.50 -14.90 20.17
C GLY A 471 19.68 -14.66 18.90
N GLY A 472 19.62 -15.65 18.02
CA GLY A 472 18.78 -15.59 16.82
C GLY A 472 17.31 -15.31 17.18
N VAL A 473 16.60 -14.68 16.25
CA VAL A 473 15.16 -14.42 16.43
C VAL A 473 14.42 -15.75 16.49
N GLN A 474 13.70 -15.96 17.60
CA GLN A 474 12.81 -17.11 17.73
C GLN A 474 11.41 -16.73 17.24
N PHE A 475 11.00 -17.35 16.14
CA PHE A 475 9.63 -17.34 15.65
C PHE A 475 8.86 -18.52 16.26
N GLY A 476 7.58 -18.31 16.55
CA GLY A 476 6.66 -19.40 16.83
C GLY A 476 6.12 -19.95 15.52
N TYR A 477 6.04 -21.28 15.40
CA TYR A 477 5.42 -21.97 14.29
C TYR A 477 4.24 -22.77 14.84
N PRO A 478 3.00 -22.24 14.76
CA PRO A 478 1.81 -22.95 15.21
C PRO A 478 1.53 -24.25 14.42
N PHE A 479 2.15 -24.38 13.24
CA PHE A 479 2.07 -25.55 12.36
C PHE A 479 3.50 -26.11 12.15
N GLU A 480 3.80 -26.62 10.96
CA GLU A 480 5.14 -27.12 10.63
C GLU A 480 6.17 -25.97 10.51
N ALA A 481 7.33 -26.18 11.12
CA ALA A 481 8.46 -25.28 10.97
C ALA A 481 9.05 -25.42 9.56
N PRO A 482 9.55 -24.33 8.96
CA PRO A 482 10.17 -24.40 7.65
C PRO A 482 11.37 -25.32 7.70
N GLN A 483 11.56 -26.13 6.65
CA GLN A 483 12.85 -26.74 6.40
C GLN A 483 13.84 -25.59 6.18
N THR A 484 14.83 -25.46 7.07
CA THR A 484 15.75 -24.34 7.03
C THR A 484 16.61 -24.51 5.77
N PRO A 485 16.51 -23.61 4.77
CA PRO A 485 17.44 -23.69 3.65
C PRO A 485 18.86 -23.48 4.19
N GLU A 486 19.81 -24.30 3.74
CA GLU A 486 21.22 -24.09 4.05
C GLU A 486 21.64 -22.71 3.52
N ILE A 487 21.97 -21.79 4.43
CA ILE A 487 22.51 -20.47 4.10
C ILE A 487 23.80 -20.71 3.32
N SER A 488 23.73 -20.58 1.99
CA SER A 488 24.81 -21.01 1.11
C SER A 488 26.01 -20.05 1.14
N HIS A 489 25.84 -18.81 1.60
CA HIS A 489 26.93 -17.86 1.76
C HIS A 489 26.67 -16.90 2.92
N VAL A 490 27.38 -17.08 4.04
CA VAL A 490 27.59 -16.02 5.02
C VAL A 490 28.82 -15.22 4.56
N PRO A 491 28.70 -13.91 4.31
CA PRO A 491 29.88 -13.09 4.01
C PRO A 491 30.85 -13.15 5.18
N VAL A 492 32.13 -13.43 4.89
CA VAL A 492 33.19 -13.37 5.90
C VAL A 492 33.45 -11.90 6.20
N LEU A 493 32.90 -11.41 7.32
CA LEU A 493 33.23 -10.10 7.87
C LEU A 493 34.56 -10.17 8.62
N GLU A 494 35.42 -9.18 8.39
CA GLU A 494 36.69 -9.07 9.11
C GLU A 494 36.46 -8.59 10.55
N SER A 495 37.44 -8.79 11.45
CA SER A 495 37.32 -8.35 12.85
C SER A 495 36.98 -6.86 12.99
N LYS A 496 37.55 -6.01 12.11
CA LYS A 496 37.26 -4.57 12.08
C LYS A 496 35.81 -4.26 11.70
N ASP A 497 35.19 -5.07 10.84
CA ASP A 497 33.78 -4.89 10.49
C ASP A 497 32.86 -5.17 11.67
N VAL A 498 33.16 -6.24 12.41
CA VAL A 498 32.41 -6.60 13.61
C VAL A 498 32.52 -5.50 14.66
N GLU A 499 33.71 -4.89 14.81
CA GLU A 499 33.91 -3.74 15.70
C GLU A 499 33.09 -2.52 15.27
N ASN A 500 33.06 -2.20 13.98
CA ASN A 500 32.25 -1.11 13.43
C ASN A 500 30.76 -1.34 13.70
N ILE A 501 30.24 -2.52 13.40
CA ILE A 501 28.84 -2.86 13.65
C ILE A 501 28.52 -2.80 15.14
N ARG A 502 29.41 -3.28 16.01
CA ARG A 502 29.25 -3.20 17.46
C ARG A 502 29.22 -1.74 17.95
N LEU A 503 30.06 -0.88 17.38
CA LEU A 503 30.04 0.56 17.68
C LEU A 503 28.71 1.18 17.27
N MET A 504 28.23 0.90 16.06
CA MET A 504 26.92 1.36 15.56
C MET A 504 25.77 0.93 16.48
N ASP A 505 25.73 -0.34 16.88
CA ASP A 505 24.70 -0.88 17.77
C ASP A 505 24.72 -0.17 19.13
N ASN A 506 25.91 -0.01 19.74
CA ASN A 506 26.08 0.67 21.03
C ASN A 506 25.60 2.13 20.99
N LEU A 507 26.01 2.90 19.97
CA LEU A 507 25.59 4.30 19.81
C LEU A 507 24.08 4.41 19.60
N THR A 508 23.53 3.53 18.78
CA THR A 508 22.10 3.49 18.48
C THR A 508 21.26 3.18 19.72
N ARG A 509 21.71 2.25 20.57
CA ARG A 509 21.03 1.94 21.84
C ARG A 509 21.03 3.13 22.80
N LYS A 510 22.16 3.82 22.94
CA LYS A 510 22.26 5.06 23.74
C LYS A 510 21.32 6.15 23.21
N PHE A 511 21.36 6.40 21.89
CA PHE A 511 20.50 7.40 21.25
C PHE A 511 19.00 7.07 21.40
N ARG A 512 18.63 5.79 21.28
CA ARG A 512 17.24 5.34 21.53
C ARG A 512 16.84 5.57 22.98
N GLN A 513 17.69 5.26 23.94
CA GLN A 513 17.42 5.47 25.37
C GLN A 513 17.19 6.96 25.66
N ARG A 514 18.06 7.84 25.13
CA ARG A 514 17.89 9.30 25.22
C ARG A 514 16.58 9.76 24.57
N ASN A 515 16.25 9.27 23.38
CA ASN A 515 15.01 9.62 22.69
C ASN A 515 13.75 9.18 23.45
N ARG A 516 13.79 8.06 24.17
CA ARG A 516 12.67 7.61 25.02
C ARG A 516 12.41 8.57 26.17
N GLN A 517 13.45 9.07 26.83
CA GLN A 517 13.35 10.12 27.85
C GLN A 517 12.99 11.48 27.24
N THR A 518 13.41 11.64 25.98
CA THR A 518 13.33 12.77 25.05
C THR A 518 12.00 13.31 24.59
N LEU A 519 11.45 12.42 23.78
CA LEU A 519 10.51 12.68 22.71
C LEU A 519 9.20 11.97 23.01
N ASN A 520 9.14 11.28 24.14
CA ASN A 520 7.93 10.68 24.66
C ASN A 520 7.22 9.78 23.63
N PRO A 521 7.96 8.85 22.98
CA PRO A 521 7.42 8.09 21.86
C PRO A 521 6.34 7.12 22.34
N PHE A 522 5.24 7.05 21.61
CA PHE A 522 4.26 5.97 21.72
C PHE A 522 4.74 4.77 20.90
N ILE A 523 4.92 3.63 21.57
CA ILE A 523 5.32 2.36 20.94
C ILE A 523 4.21 1.36 21.21
N PHE A 524 3.54 0.92 20.14
CA PHE A 524 2.55 -0.15 20.20
C PHE A 524 3.21 -1.46 19.78
N SER A 525 3.09 -2.49 20.62
CA SER A 525 3.55 -3.84 20.32
C SER A 525 2.39 -4.80 20.45
N ALA A 526 2.02 -5.44 19.34
CA ALA A 526 1.08 -6.54 19.31
C ALA A 526 1.80 -7.80 18.80
N PRO A 527 1.32 -9.01 19.14
CA PRO A 527 1.68 -10.21 18.39
C PRO A 527 1.34 -10.01 16.91
N SER A 528 2.23 -10.46 16.03
CA SER A 528 2.08 -10.40 14.58
C SER A 528 2.27 -11.79 14.00
N SER A 529 1.76 -11.99 12.78
CA SER A 529 1.91 -13.20 12.01
C SER A 529 2.29 -12.87 10.58
N THR A 530 3.19 -13.66 10.00
CA THR A 530 3.56 -13.56 8.59
C THR A 530 3.37 -14.93 7.94
N LEU A 531 2.89 -14.92 6.69
CA LEU A 531 2.81 -16.10 5.84
C LEU A 531 3.88 -15.99 4.75
N VAL A 532 4.68 -17.03 4.60
CA VAL A 532 5.72 -17.13 3.57
C VAL A 532 5.40 -18.31 2.68
N VAL A 533 5.54 -18.11 1.36
CA VAL A 533 5.45 -19.17 0.35
C VAL A 533 6.86 -19.52 -0.08
N THR A 534 7.16 -20.82 -0.12
CA THR A 534 8.42 -21.33 -0.69
C THR A 534 8.26 -21.54 -2.20
N ALA A 535 9.23 -21.05 -2.97
CA ALA A 535 9.18 -20.81 -4.43
C ALA A 535 8.28 -19.62 -4.82
N LYS A 536 8.90 -18.46 -5.05
CA LYS A 536 8.27 -17.26 -5.61
C LYS A 536 8.96 -16.90 -6.95
N PRO A 537 8.23 -16.37 -7.93
CA PRO A 537 6.79 -16.12 -7.93
C PRO A 537 5.98 -17.41 -8.14
N ILE A 538 4.74 -17.43 -7.63
CA ILE A 538 3.74 -18.43 -8.05
C ILE A 538 2.74 -17.75 -8.96
N HIS A 539 2.62 -18.26 -10.18
CA HIS A 539 1.78 -17.67 -11.22
C HIS A 539 0.30 -17.77 -10.86
N GLY A 540 -0.42 -16.66 -11.05
CA GLY A 540 -1.86 -16.57 -10.89
C GLY A 540 -2.62 -17.11 -12.11
N ALA A 541 -3.92 -16.81 -12.18
CA ALA A 541 -4.69 -17.04 -13.38
C ALA A 541 -4.22 -16.15 -14.53
N PRO A 542 -4.30 -16.62 -15.79
CA PRO A 542 -4.02 -15.74 -16.92
C PRO A 542 -4.99 -14.55 -16.88
N THR A 543 -4.45 -13.38 -17.13
CA THR A 543 -5.19 -12.11 -17.26
C THR A 543 -5.94 -12.01 -18.57
N THR A 544 -5.49 -12.72 -19.61
CA THR A 544 -6.18 -12.76 -20.90
C THR A 544 -7.34 -13.75 -20.86
N PRO A 545 -8.51 -13.39 -21.42
CA PRO A 545 -9.61 -14.32 -21.59
C PRO A 545 -9.19 -15.52 -22.42
N THR A 546 -8.77 -16.62 -21.77
CA THR A 546 -8.71 -17.90 -22.44
C THR A 546 -10.15 -18.35 -22.65
N TRP A 547 -10.52 -18.61 -23.90
CA TRP A 547 -11.85 -19.14 -24.20
C TRP A 547 -12.04 -20.56 -23.66
N ASN A 548 -10.94 -21.21 -23.30
CA ASN A 548 -10.89 -22.56 -22.76
C ASN A 548 -11.00 -22.52 -21.23
N ALA A 549 -11.74 -23.48 -20.67
CA ALA A 549 -11.78 -23.68 -19.24
C ALA A 549 -10.44 -24.22 -18.71
N SER A 550 -10.21 -24.08 -17.41
CA SER A 550 -9.05 -24.66 -16.73
C SER A 550 -9.40 -25.13 -15.33
N TYR A 551 -8.50 -25.84 -14.68
CA TYR A 551 -8.52 -26.08 -13.23
C TYR A 551 -7.09 -25.99 -12.68
N TYR A 552 -6.99 -25.79 -11.37
CA TYR A 552 -5.71 -25.74 -10.65
C TYR A 552 -5.49 -27.05 -9.89
N CYS A 553 -4.24 -27.50 -9.91
CA CYS A 553 -3.76 -28.67 -9.19
C CYS A 553 -2.65 -28.25 -8.22
N GLY A 554 -2.47 -29.00 -7.14
CA GLY A 554 -1.46 -28.68 -6.15
C GLY A 554 -1.76 -27.45 -5.30
N PHE A 555 -1.01 -27.31 -4.22
CA PHE A 555 -1.07 -26.12 -3.36
C PHE A 555 0.34 -25.74 -2.87
N PRO A 556 0.67 -24.44 -2.77
CA PRO A 556 2.02 -24.05 -2.38
C PRO A 556 2.32 -24.40 -0.93
N ASN A 557 3.58 -24.73 -0.66
CA ASN A 557 4.07 -24.86 0.70
C ASN A 557 4.07 -23.49 1.39
N LEU A 558 3.37 -23.42 2.51
CA LEU A 558 3.19 -22.23 3.32
C LEU A 558 3.86 -22.38 4.67
N THR A 559 4.68 -21.40 5.05
CA THR A 559 5.19 -21.26 6.41
C THR A 559 4.43 -20.14 7.11
N TYR A 560 3.67 -20.50 8.14
CA TYR A 560 2.99 -19.54 9.00
C TYR A 560 3.80 -19.32 10.28
N GLN A 561 4.31 -18.10 10.44
CA GLN A 561 5.17 -17.71 11.55
C GLN A 561 4.50 -16.64 12.39
N VAL A 562 4.59 -16.77 13.71
CA VAL A 562 4.12 -15.77 14.68
C VAL A 562 5.28 -15.21 15.48
N TYR A 563 5.24 -13.92 15.76
CA TYR A 563 6.27 -13.25 16.55
C TYR A 563 5.69 -12.10 17.35
N SER A 564 6.40 -11.71 18.41
CA SER A 564 6.14 -10.44 19.09
C SER A 564 6.83 -9.30 18.33
N GLN A 565 6.16 -8.16 18.16
CA GLN A 565 6.83 -6.97 17.62
C GLN A 565 8.08 -6.58 18.43
N LYS A 566 8.13 -6.91 19.74
CA LYS A 566 9.32 -6.72 20.58
C LYS A 566 10.55 -7.48 20.05
N THR A 567 10.34 -8.58 19.33
CA THR A 567 11.41 -9.38 18.73
C THR A 567 12.01 -8.69 17.50
N MET A 568 11.20 -7.94 16.74
CA MET A 568 11.67 -7.11 15.61
C MET A 568 12.39 -5.83 16.07
N GLU A 569 12.24 -5.44 17.33
CA GLU A 569 12.94 -4.29 17.94
C GLU A 569 14.18 -4.69 18.75
N ARG A 570 14.93 -5.70 18.30
CA ARG A 570 16.18 -6.16 18.91
C ARG A 570 17.30 -6.29 17.87
N GLY A 571 18.54 -6.35 18.38
CA GLY A 571 19.71 -6.70 17.58
C GLY A 571 19.93 -5.82 16.34
N SER A 572 20.38 -6.45 15.27
CA SER A 572 20.65 -5.84 13.96
C SER A 572 19.42 -5.14 13.37
N ARG A 573 18.22 -5.72 13.54
CA ARG A 573 16.94 -5.12 13.10
C ARG A 573 16.65 -3.79 13.82
N LEU A 574 16.93 -3.71 15.12
CA LEU A 574 16.82 -2.46 15.88
C LEU A 574 17.83 -1.42 15.41
N LEU A 575 19.07 -1.84 15.13
CA LEU A 575 20.13 -0.98 14.62
C LEU A 575 19.68 -0.29 13.32
N VAL A 576 19.33 -1.07 12.29
CA VAL A 576 18.87 -0.56 11.00
C VAL A 576 17.65 0.34 11.17
N ALA A 577 16.62 -0.11 11.90
CA ALA A 577 15.39 0.66 12.09
C ALA A 577 15.62 2.04 12.75
N ASN A 578 16.55 2.16 13.70
CA ASN A 578 16.85 3.45 14.32
C ASN A 578 17.71 4.34 13.43
N CYS A 579 18.64 3.78 12.66
CA CYS A 579 19.38 4.52 11.65
C CYS A 579 18.41 5.13 10.62
N MET A 580 17.46 4.36 10.08
CA MET A 580 16.45 4.85 9.14
C MET A 580 15.55 5.94 9.73
N LYS A 581 15.08 5.74 10.97
CA LYS A 581 14.31 6.76 11.71
C LYS A 581 15.11 8.05 11.90
N THR A 582 16.41 7.95 12.13
CA THR A 582 17.29 9.10 12.33
C THR A 582 17.59 9.80 11.01
N ALA A 583 17.90 9.08 9.95
CA ALA A 583 18.07 9.61 8.60
C ALA A 583 16.82 10.39 8.14
N SER A 584 15.62 9.85 8.39
CA SER A 584 14.35 10.55 8.10
C SER A 584 14.21 11.88 8.88
N ARG A 585 14.67 11.92 10.14
CA ARG A 585 14.69 13.16 10.95
C ARG A 585 15.72 14.15 10.44
N VAL A 586 16.91 13.68 10.08
CA VAL A 586 17.99 14.47 9.47
C VAL A 586 17.49 15.10 8.18
N ALA A 587 16.90 14.32 7.28
CA ALA A 587 16.29 14.80 6.04
C ALA A 587 15.27 15.92 6.34
N SER A 588 14.31 15.67 7.23
CA SER A 588 13.28 16.66 7.57
C SER A 588 13.86 17.98 8.08
N ARG A 589 14.87 17.93 8.96
CA ARG A 589 15.56 19.12 9.50
C ARG A 589 16.38 19.83 8.43
N TRP A 590 17.13 19.10 7.62
CA TRP A 590 17.99 19.64 6.58
C TRP A 590 17.19 20.36 5.50
N PHE A 591 16.15 19.70 4.96
CA PHE A 591 15.27 20.31 3.95
C PHE A 591 14.51 21.52 4.51
N ALA A 592 14.03 21.45 5.76
CA ALA A 592 13.37 22.59 6.41
C ALA A 592 14.31 23.79 6.56
N ALA A 593 15.55 23.58 7.01
CA ALA A 593 16.54 24.64 7.17
C ALA A 593 16.93 25.31 5.83
N LYS A 594 16.80 24.58 4.71
CA LYS A 594 17.06 25.07 3.36
C LYS A 594 15.82 25.63 2.64
N GLY A 595 14.64 25.60 3.28
CA GLY A 595 13.39 26.05 2.65
C GLY A 595 12.93 25.18 1.48
N VAL A 596 13.39 23.93 1.41
CA VAL A 596 13.06 23.00 0.33
C VAL A 596 11.81 22.20 0.70
N PRO A 597 10.76 22.19 -0.14
CA PRO A 597 9.57 21.38 0.09
C PRO A 597 9.90 19.88 0.13
N MET A 598 9.30 19.17 1.07
CA MET A 598 9.45 17.72 1.22
C MET A 598 8.15 17.12 1.74
N LEU A 599 7.78 15.94 1.20
CA LEU A 599 6.69 15.14 1.74
C LEU A 599 7.08 14.61 3.13
N ARG A 600 6.25 14.90 4.13
CA ARG A 600 6.47 14.47 5.52
C ARG A 600 5.36 13.52 5.95
N ARG A 601 5.74 12.37 6.49
CA ARG A 601 4.81 11.50 7.22
C ARG A 601 4.51 12.13 8.58
N SER A 602 3.23 12.33 8.88
CA SER A 602 2.77 12.86 10.16
C SER A 602 1.72 11.93 10.77
N ALA A 603 1.57 12.01 12.09
CA ALA A 603 0.51 11.32 12.83
C ALA A 603 -0.18 12.36 13.71
N ARG A 604 -1.51 12.28 13.82
CA ARG A 604 -2.29 13.11 14.74
C ARG A 604 -2.00 12.67 16.19
N PRO A 605 -2.03 13.58 17.17
CA PRO A 605 -1.92 13.20 18.57
C PRO A 605 -3.10 12.27 18.95
N PRO A 606 -2.90 11.30 19.86
CA PRO A 606 -4.00 10.48 20.36
C PRO A 606 -5.01 11.36 21.10
N ILE A 607 -6.30 11.02 20.99
CA ILE A 607 -7.40 11.69 21.71
C ILE A 607 -7.88 10.74 22.80
N ALA A 608 -7.97 11.21 24.04
CA ALA A 608 -8.62 10.47 25.14
C ALA A 608 -10.11 10.84 25.18
N LEU A 609 -10.98 9.83 25.25
CA LEU A 609 -12.41 9.97 24.96
C LEU A 609 -13.30 10.21 26.19
N GLU A 610 -12.88 9.82 27.40
CA GLU A 610 -13.82 9.77 28.54
C GLU A 610 -13.32 10.48 29.81
N ASP A 611 -12.01 10.51 30.11
CA ASP A 611 -11.46 11.22 31.27
C ASP A 611 -9.93 11.44 31.12
N ASN A 612 -9.37 12.52 31.69
CA ASN A 612 -7.91 12.68 31.82
C ASN A 612 -7.28 11.49 32.56
N ARG A 613 -8.07 10.80 33.40
CA ARG A 613 -7.69 9.57 34.07
C ARG A 613 -7.40 8.39 33.14
N ASP A 614 -7.91 8.37 31.90
CA ASP A 614 -7.56 7.31 30.94
C ASP A 614 -6.16 7.50 30.35
N ILE A 615 -5.73 8.75 30.17
CA ILE A 615 -4.33 9.05 29.86
C ILE A 615 -3.45 8.64 31.04
N GLU A 616 -3.87 8.94 32.27
CA GLU A 616 -3.15 8.51 33.48
C GLU A 616 -3.11 6.98 33.63
N ARG A 617 -4.19 6.25 33.31
CA ARG A 617 -4.22 4.78 33.30
C ARG A 617 -3.35 4.19 32.17
N LEU A 618 -3.35 4.82 31.00
CA LEU A 618 -2.50 4.42 29.88
C LEU A 618 -1.02 4.60 30.28
N ILE A 619 -0.70 5.74 30.88
CA ILE A 619 0.61 6.05 31.46
C ILE A 619 0.96 5.05 32.58
N ALA A 620 0.01 4.69 33.46
CA ALA A 620 0.21 3.72 34.54
C ALA A 620 0.54 2.32 34.00
N ARG A 621 -0.18 1.83 32.98
CA ARG A 621 0.11 0.55 32.30
C ARG A 621 1.45 0.55 31.57
N MET A 622 1.94 1.72 31.11
CA MET A 622 3.27 1.85 30.51
C MET A 622 4.41 1.58 31.52
N TYR A 623 4.18 1.79 32.82
CA TYR A 623 5.16 1.50 33.87
C TYR A 623 5.27 0.01 34.22
N GLU A 624 4.20 -0.79 34.08
CA GLU A 624 4.24 -2.25 34.31
C GLU A 624 5.05 -3.00 33.24
N ASP A 625 5.07 -2.50 32.00
CA ASP A 625 5.80 -3.09 30.86
C ASP A 625 7.21 -2.50 30.62
N GLY A 626 7.69 -1.62 31.51
CA GLY A 626 9.08 -1.13 31.52
C GLY A 626 9.39 0.13 30.69
N PHE A 627 8.41 0.98 30.40
CA PHE A 627 8.63 2.28 29.74
C PHE A 627 8.53 3.43 30.74
N ARG A 628 9.54 4.31 30.79
CA ARG A 628 9.54 5.52 31.64
C ARG A 628 9.22 6.77 30.83
N TRP A 629 8.26 7.55 31.28
CA TRP A 629 8.10 8.97 30.94
C TRP A 629 8.72 9.82 32.07
N SER A 630 9.39 10.92 31.71
CA SER A 630 9.70 12.02 32.63
C SER A 630 8.78 13.19 32.30
N ALA A 631 7.87 13.51 33.22
CA ALA A 631 6.98 14.67 33.11
C ALA A 631 7.80 15.98 33.10
N ILE A 632 7.39 16.93 32.26
CA ILE A 632 7.74 18.36 32.35
C ILE A 632 6.42 19.14 32.33
N PRO A 633 6.26 20.20 33.14
CA PRO A 633 4.96 20.69 33.57
C PRO A 633 4.15 21.36 32.46
N THR A 634 2.83 21.20 32.61
CA THR A 634 1.76 21.86 31.87
C THR A 634 1.88 23.39 31.93
N TYR A 635 1.78 24.05 30.77
CA TYR A 635 1.39 25.45 30.65
C TYR A 635 -0.09 25.54 30.26
#